data_AF-A0A073KBQ8-F1
#
_entry.id   AF-A0A073KBQ8-F1
#
_cell.length_a   1.000
_cell.length_b   1.000
_cell.length_c   1.000
_cell.angle_alpha   90.00
_cell.angle_beta   90.00
_cell.angle_gamma   90.00
#
_symmetry.space_group_name_H-M   'P 1'
#
loop_
_entity.id
_entity.type
_entity.pdbx_description
1 polymer ?
#
loop_
_entity_poly.entity_id
_entity_poly.type
_entity_poly.pdbx_seq_one_letter_code
_entity_poly.pdbx_strand_id
1 'polypeptide(L)'
;MAKIKVYQPKEENIDAVKNLIDVEEQNPTATDLENLYACVLETEDMPLPDSYVEEDILIDSVEGMVNASQSKVRNLGVYDMIEVHNKGKKLQILLLADEEYEVIEG
;
A
#
# COMPACT_ATOMS: atom_id res chain seq x y z
N MET A 1 2.35 16.55 -9.34
CA MET A 1 1.47 15.42 -9.67
C MET A 1 1.98 14.23 -8.89
N ALA A 2 1.06 13.40 -8.43
CA ALA A 2 1.38 12.24 -7.65
C ALA A 2 0.93 10.98 -8.38
N LYS A 3 1.56 9.86 -8.07
CA LYS A 3 1.14 8.52 -8.51
C LYS A 3 0.94 7.66 -7.27
N ILE A 4 -0.15 6.93 -7.24
CA ILE A 4 -0.49 6.01 -6.16
C ILE A 4 -0.49 4.60 -6.74
N LYS A 5 0.21 3.70 -6.04
CA LYS A 5 0.14 2.26 -6.29
C LYS A 5 -0.32 1.57 -5.02
N VAL A 6 -1.15 0.55 -5.17
CA VAL A 6 -1.56 -0.30 -4.05
C VAL A 6 -1.23 -1.74 -4.37
N TYR A 7 -0.55 -2.37 -3.44
CA TYR A 7 -0.11 -3.75 -3.52
C TYR A 7 -0.84 -4.56 -2.45
N GLN A 8 -1.49 -5.64 -2.87
CA GLN A 8 -2.12 -6.60 -1.96
C GLN A 8 -1.36 -7.93 -2.03
N PRO A 9 -0.98 -8.53 -0.89
CA PRO A 9 -0.45 -9.89 -0.85
C PRO A 9 -1.33 -10.85 -1.66
N LYS A 10 -0.71 -11.62 -2.55
CA LYS A 10 -1.41 -12.70 -3.27
C LYS A 10 -1.88 -13.74 -2.25
N GLU A 11 -3.03 -14.36 -2.47
CA GLU A 11 -3.63 -15.30 -1.53
C GLU A 11 -2.66 -16.45 -1.16
N GLU A 12 -1.91 -16.96 -2.15
CA GLU A 12 -0.93 -18.02 -1.95
C GLU A 12 0.31 -17.61 -1.13
N ASN A 13 0.53 -16.30 -0.91
CA ASN A 13 1.72 -15.76 -0.26
C ASN A 13 1.44 -15.08 1.09
N ILE A 14 0.19 -15.10 1.58
CA ILE A 14 -0.18 -14.41 2.83
C ILE A 14 0.68 -14.87 4.01
N ASP A 15 0.91 -16.18 4.16
CA ASP A 15 1.71 -16.71 5.26
C ASP A 15 3.17 -16.25 5.21
N ALA A 16 3.73 -16.11 4.00
CA ALA A 16 5.09 -15.62 3.80
C ALA A 16 5.20 -14.12 4.15
N VAL A 17 4.21 -13.33 3.72
CA VAL A 17 4.14 -11.90 4.06
C VAL A 17 3.96 -11.69 5.56
N LYS A 18 3.07 -12.46 6.18
CA LYS A 18 2.87 -12.41 7.63
C LYS A 18 4.14 -12.77 8.39
N ASN A 19 4.86 -13.80 7.97
CA ASN A 19 6.12 -14.16 8.60
C ASN A 19 7.17 -13.04 8.46
N LEU A 20 7.27 -12.42 7.28
CA LEU A 20 8.17 -11.29 7.05
C LEU A 20 7.88 -10.12 8.00
N ILE A 21 6.61 -9.73 8.14
CA ILE A 21 6.21 -8.54 8.89
C ILE A 21 6.13 -8.82 10.39
N ASP A 22 5.40 -9.86 10.82
CA ASP A 22 5.09 -10.07 12.24
C ASP A 22 6.19 -10.84 12.99
N VAL A 23 6.93 -11.71 12.29
CA VAL A 23 7.93 -12.60 12.92
C VAL A 23 9.34 -12.09 12.72
N GLU A 24 9.65 -11.69 11.50
CA GLU A 24 10.97 -11.14 11.17
C GLU A 24 11.07 -9.63 11.38
N GLU A 25 9.94 -8.95 11.63
CA GLU A 25 9.87 -7.49 11.86
C GLU A 25 10.51 -6.70 10.71
N GLN A 26 10.27 -7.16 9.47
CA GLN A 26 10.82 -6.57 8.25
C GLN A 26 9.74 -5.96 7.36
N ASN A 27 10.09 -4.81 6.79
CA ASN A 27 9.27 -4.13 5.80
C ASN A 27 9.46 -4.73 4.39
N PRO A 28 8.38 -4.88 3.59
CA PRO A 28 8.47 -5.38 2.22
C PRO A 28 9.40 -4.54 1.35
N THR A 29 10.39 -5.19 0.72
CA THR A 29 11.26 -4.56 -0.28
C THR A 29 10.58 -4.48 -1.65
N ALA A 30 11.18 -3.76 -2.60
CA ALA A 30 10.69 -3.73 -3.97
C ALA A 30 10.58 -5.14 -4.60
N THR A 31 11.57 -6.01 -4.31
CA THR A 31 11.56 -7.40 -4.77
C THR A 31 10.42 -8.19 -4.15
N ASP A 32 10.09 -7.94 -2.89
CA ASP A 32 8.95 -8.60 -2.22
C ASP A 32 7.63 -8.16 -2.84
N LEU A 33 7.47 -6.86 -3.14
CA LEU A 33 6.28 -6.34 -3.81
C LEU A 33 6.07 -6.97 -5.21
N GLU A 34 7.14 -7.22 -5.97
CA GLU A 34 7.04 -7.88 -7.27
C GLU A 34 6.66 -9.37 -7.16
N ASN A 35 7.20 -10.07 -6.15
CA ASN A 35 7.06 -11.51 -6.04
C ASN A 35 5.83 -11.92 -5.22
N LEU A 36 5.62 -11.30 -4.07
CA LEU A 36 4.63 -11.70 -3.07
C LEU A 36 3.28 -10.99 -3.23
N TYR A 37 3.26 -9.80 -3.86
CA TYR A 37 2.09 -8.95 -3.96
C TYR A 37 1.57 -8.83 -5.39
N ALA A 38 0.29 -8.47 -5.52
CA ALA A 38 -0.36 -8.03 -6.75
C ALA A 38 -0.57 -6.52 -6.69
N CYS A 39 -0.19 -5.79 -7.74
CA CYS A 39 -0.53 -4.37 -7.89
C CYS A 39 -2.01 -4.27 -8.33
N VAL A 40 -2.88 -3.85 -7.43
CA VAL A 40 -4.35 -3.85 -7.65
C VAL A 40 -4.92 -2.48 -8.01
N LEU A 41 -4.12 -1.43 -7.79
CA LEU A 41 -4.42 -0.07 -8.19
C LEU A 41 -3.12 0.60 -8.64
N GLU A 42 -3.15 1.24 -9.79
CA GLU A 42 -2.10 2.15 -10.26
C GLU A 42 -2.79 3.36 -10.88
N THR A 43 -2.53 4.54 -10.31
CA THR A 43 -3.10 5.78 -10.82
C THR A 43 -2.15 6.46 -11.80
N GLU A 44 -2.72 7.15 -12.79
CA GLU A 44 -1.96 8.11 -13.58
C GLU A 44 -1.63 9.37 -12.75
N ASP A 45 -0.83 10.27 -13.32
CA ASP A 45 -0.42 11.52 -12.66
C ASP A 45 -1.64 12.35 -12.20
N MET A 46 -1.91 12.31 -10.90
CA MET A 46 -3.06 12.96 -10.28
C MET A 46 -2.65 14.20 -9.48
N PRO A 47 -3.45 15.28 -9.51
CA PRO A 47 -3.25 16.42 -8.61
C PRO A 47 -3.73 16.04 -7.20
N LEU A 48 -2.81 15.82 -6.28
CA LEU A 48 -3.12 15.67 -4.85
C LEU A 48 -3.02 17.03 -4.14
N PRO A 49 -4.03 17.43 -3.36
CA PRO A 49 -3.92 18.60 -2.48
C PRO A 49 -2.90 18.33 -1.36
N ASP A 50 -2.31 19.38 -0.77
CA ASP A 50 -1.29 19.19 0.27
C ASP A 50 -1.86 18.55 1.57
N SER A 51 -3.18 18.60 1.78
CA SER A 51 -3.85 17.89 2.88
C SER A 51 -3.98 16.39 2.66
N TYR A 52 -3.74 15.89 1.45
CA TYR A 52 -3.70 14.45 1.14
C TYR A 52 -2.40 13.78 1.61
N VAL A 53 -1.52 14.55 2.24
CA VAL A 53 -0.29 14.05 2.86
C VAL A 53 -0.59 13.54 4.27
N GLU A 54 -1.74 13.88 4.86
CA GLU A 54 -2.20 13.22 6.09
C GLU A 54 -2.54 11.75 5.78
N GLU A 55 -1.84 10.83 6.45
CA GLU A 55 -1.87 9.40 6.13
C GLU A 55 -3.27 8.81 6.27
N ASP A 56 -4.02 9.19 7.31
CA ASP A 56 -5.40 8.72 7.52
C ASP A 56 -6.33 9.13 6.37
N ILE A 57 -6.25 10.40 5.92
CA ILE A 57 -7.06 10.92 4.81
C ILE A 57 -6.70 10.21 3.50
N LEU A 58 -5.41 9.93 3.31
CA LEU A 58 -4.90 9.21 2.16
C LEU A 58 -5.41 7.76 2.17
N ILE A 59 -5.32 7.05 3.30
CA ILE A 59 -5.77 5.66 3.45
C ILE A 59 -7.27 5.56 3.15
N ASP A 60 -8.11 6.40 3.75
CA ASP A 60 -9.56 6.43 3.51
C ASP A 60 -9.89 6.62 2.02
N SER A 61 -9.14 7.53 1.37
CA SER A 61 -9.34 7.81 -0.05
C SER A 61 -8.92 6.64 -0.93
N VAL A 62 -7.77 6.04 -0.63
CA VAL A 62 -7.24 4.88 -1.34
C VAL A 62 -8.17 3.68 -1.14
N GLU A 63 -8.74 3.50 0.04
CA GLU A 63 -9.73 2.47 0.31
C GLU A 63 -10.91 2.57 -0.67
N GLY A 64 -11.47 3.78 -0.84
CA GLY A 64 -12.54 4.02 -1.80
C GLY A 64 -12.15 3.65 -3.24
N MET A 65 -10.92 3.97 -3.65
CA MET A 65 -10.40 3.66 -4.99
C MET A 65 -10.16 2.16 -5.20
N VAL A 66 -9.53 1.49 -4.24
CA VAL A 66 -9.27 0.04 -4.28
C VAL A 66 -10.59 -0.71 -4.28
N ASN A 67 -11.56 -0.27 -3.47
CA ASN A 67 -12.87 -0.92 -3.40
C ASN A 67 -13.65 -0.84 -4.72
N ALA A 68 -13.41 0.19 -5.52
CA ALA A 68 -13.95 0.34 -6.88
C ALA A 68 -13.12 -0.37 -7.96
N SER A 69 -11.87 -0.76 -7.66
CA SER A 69 -11.00 -1.48 -8.60
C SER A 69 -11.53 -2.90 -8.86
N GLN A 70 -11.58 -3.30 -10.13
CA GLN A 70 -11.90 -4.68 -10.51
C GLN A 70 -10.73 -5.64 -10.31
N SER A 71 -9.54 -5.12 -10.06
CA SER A 71 -8.32 -5.91 -9.86
C SER A 71 -8.04 -6.20 -8.38
N LYS A 72 -8.87 -5.72 -7.45
CA LYS A 72 -8.69 -5.96 -6.03
C LYS A 72 -8.79 -7.46 -5.72
N VAL A 73 -7.88 -7.94 -4.88
CA VAL A 73 -7.94 -9.30 -4.33
C VAL A 73 -8.89 -9.30 -3.14
N ARG A 74 -8.86 -8.24 -2.33
CA ARG A 74 -9.69 -8.03 -1.15
C ARG A 74 -9.93 -6.55 -0.90
N ASN A 75 -10.75 -6.22 0.09
CA ASN A 75 -10.82 -4.84 0.58
C ASN A 75 -9.47 -4.42 1.14
N LEU A 76 -9.15 -3.13 1.05
CA LEU A 76 -7.92 -2.58 1.60
C LEU A 76 -7.80 -2.94 3.09
N GLY A 77 -6.62 -3.39 3.53
CA GLY A 77 -6.41 -3.70 4.93
C GLY A 77 -5.06 -4.34 5.22
N VAL A 78 -5.03 -5.18 6.25
CA VAL A 78 -3.81 -5.77 6.82
C VAL A 78 -2.85 -6.31 5.76
N TYR A 79 -1.59 -5.91 5.91
CA TYR A 79 -0.44 -6.18 5.05
C TYR A 79 -0.53 -5.61 3.63
N ASP A 80 -1.53 -4.79 3.31
CA ASP A 80 -1.52 -4.07 2.04
C ASP A 80 -0.50 -2.93 2.12
N MET A 81 0.14 -2.64 0.98
CA MET A 81 1.14 -1.58 0.86
C MET A 81 0.63 -0.50 -0.08
N ILE A 82 0.63 0.74 0.38
CA ILE A 82 0.32 1.93 -0.41
C ILE A 82 1.63 2.64 -0.71
N GLU A 83 1.89 2.89 -1.98
CA GLU A 83 3.07 3.61 -2.44
C GLU A 83 2.63 4.91 -3.12
N VAL A 84 3.09 6.05 -2.59
CA VAL A 84 2.80 7.38 -3.13
C VAL A 84 4.08 8.04 -3.59
N HIS A 85 4.11 8.41 -4.87
CA HIS A 85 5.19 9.20 -5.46
C HIS A 85 4.69 10.62 -5.67
N ASN A 86 5.26 11.62 -4.99
CA ASN A 86 4.86 13.01 -5.15
C ASN A 86 6.08 13.95 -5.15
N LYS A 87 6.19 14.83 -6.15
CA LYS A 87 7.26 15.85 -6.25
C LYS A 87 8.69 15.27 -6.02
N GLY A 88 8.94 14.04 -6.44
CA GLY A 88 10.23 13.36 -6.30
C GLY A 88 10.48 12.70 -4.93
N LYS A 89 9.51 12.71 -4.03
CA LYS A 89 9.51 11.93 -2.79
C LYS A 89 8.69 10.66 -2.97
N LYS A 90 9.16 9.58 -2.36
CA LYS A 90 8.46 8.32 -2.25
C LYS A 90 8.02 8.13 -0.79
N LEU A 91 6.73 7.91 -0.59
CA LEU A 91 6.14 7.54 0.69
C LEU A 91 5.59 6.13 0.53
N GLN A 92 5.87 5.26 1.50
CA GLN A 92 5.27 3.94 1.58
C GLN A 92 4.51 3.83 2.89
N ILE A 93 3.32 3.25 2.84
CA ILE A 93 2.47 3.02 4.01
C ILE A 93 2.13 1.54 4.02
N LEU A 94 2.60 0.84 5.05
CA LEU A 94 2.27 -0.55 5.31
C LEU A 94 1.09 -0.60 6.28
N LEU A 95 -0.01 -1.21 5.87
CA LEU A 95 -1.13 -1.44 6.77
C LEU A 95 -0.84 -2.68 7.63
N LEU A 96 -1.03 -2.57 8.93
CA LEU A 96 -0.77 -3.62 9.91
C LEU A 96 -2.08 -4.21 10.45
N ALA A 97 -1.96 -5.18 11.35
CA ALA A 97 -3.10 -5.69 12.07
C ALA A 97 -3.71 -4.59 12.98
N ASP A 98 -4.96 -4.78 13.40
CA ASP A 98 -5.64 -3.89 14.35
C ASP A 98 -5.80 -2.43 13.88
N GLU A 99 -5.93 -2.21 12.57
CA GLU A 99 -6.12 -0.89 11.93
C GLU A 99 -4.93 0.08 12.11
N GLU A 100 -3.78 -0.42 12.55
CA GLU A 100 -2.53 0.35 12.60
C GLU A 100 -1.85 0.43 11.22
N TYR A 101 -0.95 1.39 11.06
CA TYR A 101 -0.09 1.49 9.88
C TYR A 101 1.31 1.98 10.24
N GLU A 102 2.28 1.60 9.42
CA GLU A 102 3.65 2.08 9.49
C GLU A 102 3.98 2.92 8.25
N VAL A 103 4.60 4.08 8.48
CA VAL A 103 5.12 4.93 7.42
C VAL A 103 6.59 4.60 7.18
N ILE A 104 6.91 4.19 5.96
CA ILE A 104 8.25 3.84 5.51
C ILE A 104 8.74 4.97 4.59
N GLU A 105 9.65 5.80 5.10
CA GLU A 105 10.27 6.87 4.32
C GLU A 105 11.34 6.28 3.39
N GLY A 106 11.23 6.59 2.08
CA GLY A 106 12.15 6.15 1.03
C GLY A 106 13.14 7.23 0.58
#